data_AF-A0A4Q3Y2T3-F1
#
_entry.id   AF-A0A4Q3Y2T3-F1
#
_cell.length_a   1.000
_cell.length_b   1.000
_cell.length_c   1.000
_cell.angle_alpha   90.00
_cell.angle_beta   90.00
_cell.angle_gamma   90.00
#
_symmetry.space_group_name_H-M   'P 1'
#
loop_
_entity.id
_entity.type
_entity.pdbx_description
1 polymer ?
#
loop_
_entity_poly.entity_id
_entity_poly.type
_entity_poly.pdbx_seq_one_letter_code
_entity_poly.pdbx_strand_id
1 'polypeptide(L)'
;MGTRNLDAYSLDDWRFACPDVQAMVRRRWRLQTVCANCSTRLWVSARTMALTMGPTFSPWGTAVACNRVGCDTGVRTFRAQIPELGRFIDLLGPRGYAEEVVAFNVSGSVVTEKPRSLR
;
A
#
# COMPACT_ATOMS: atom_id res chain seq x y z
N MET A 1 23.92 22.97 -6.06
CA MET A 1 22.61 22.47 -5.61
C MET A 1 22.85 21.28 -4.70
N GLY A 2 22.54 21.38 -3.41
CA GLY A 2 22.81 20.30 -2.45
C GLY A 2 22.00 19.05 -2.80
N THR A 3 22.68 17.91 -2.90
CA THR A 3 22.04 16.59 -2.98
C THR A 3 21.18 16.40 -1.75
N ARG A 4 19.86 16.35 -1.93
CA ARG A 4 18.93 16.01 -0.85
C ARG A 4 19.24 14.58 -0.40
N ASN A 5 19.49 14.40 0.88
CA ASN A 5 19.65 13.08 1.46
C ASN A 5 18.28 12.39 1.51
N LEU A 6 17.97 11.58 0.50
CA LEU A 6 16.69 10.86 0.41
C LEU A 6 16.53 9.82 1.52
N ASP A 7 17.63 9.34 2.12
CA ASP A 7 17.57 8.41 3.24
C ASP A 7 17.14 9.07 4.55
N ALA A 8 17.20 10.41 4.64
CA ALA A 8 16.72 11.16 5.79
C ALA A 8 15.21 11.45 5.76
N TYR A 9 14.52 11.13 4.64
CA TYR A 9 13.09 11.37 4.52
C TYR A 9 12.31 10.40 5.40
N SER A 10 11.46 10.96 6.26
CA SER A 10 10.50 10.18 7.03
C SER A 10 9.40 9.61 6.13
N LEU A 11 8.63 8.68 6.66
CA LEU A 11 7.49 8.11 5.95
C LEU A 11 6.43 9.17 5.64
N ASP A 12 6.24 10.15 6.52
CA ASP A 12 5.32 11.27 6.31
C ASP A 12 5.82 12.22 5.22
N ASP A 13 7.13 12.44 5.09
CA ASP A 13 7.70 13.22 3.98
C ASP A 13 7.43 12.53 2.63
N TRP A 14 7.57 11.21 2.57
CA TRP A 14 7.24 10.43 1.38
C TRP A 14 5.76 10.46 1.05
N ARG A 15 4.90 10.37 2.07
CA ARG A 15 3.45 10.49 1.92
C ARG A 15 3.05 11.87 1.41
N PHE A 16 3.65 12.93 1.94
CA PHE A 16 3.41 14.30 1.48
C PHE A 16 3.89 14.49 0.03
N ALA A 17 5.07 13.96 -0.32
CA ALA A 17 5.60 14.05 -1.69
C ALA A 17 4.80 13.22 -2.71
N CYS A 18 4.16 12.13 -2.27
CA CYS A 18 3.45 11.18 -3.13
C CYS A 18 2.17 10.65 -2.47
N PRO A 19 1.10 11.47 -2.36
CA PRO A 19 -0.05 11.19 -1.50
C PRO A 19 -1.01 10.12 -2.05
N ASP A 20 -1.10 9.98 -3.37
CA ASP A 20 -2.10 9.16 -4.05
C ASP A 20 -1.50 8.32 -5.19
N VAL A 21 -2.29 7.38 -5.72
CA VAL A 21 -1.87 6.52 -6.83
C VAL A 21 -1.55 7.31 -8.10
N GLN A 22 -2.21 8.44 -8.36
CA GLN A 22 -1.88 9.29 -9.51
C GLN A 22 -0.48 9.92 -9.40
N ALA A 23 -0.09 10.37 -8.20
CA ALA A 23 1.26 10.83 -7.91
C ALA A 23 2.28 9.69 -8.08
N MET A 24 1.94 8.48 -7.63
CA MET A 24 2.79 7.29 -7.81
C MET A 24 2.98 6.96 -9.28
N VAL A 25 1.94 7.06 -10.11
CA VAL A 25 2.03 6.90 -11.56
C VAL A 25 2.96 7.93 -12.19
N ARG A 26 2.78 9.22 -11.86
CA ARG A 26 3.62 10.31 -12.39
C ARG A 26 5.09 10.16 -12.02
N ARG A 27 5.35 9.75 -10.78
CA ARG A 27 6.71 9.52 -10.25
C ARG A 27 7.26 8.13 -10.58
N ARG A 28 6.50 7.28 -11.30
CA ARG A 28 6.88 5.91 -11.69
C ARG A 28 7.22 5.00 -10.49
N TRP A 29 6.56 5.20 -9.36
CA TRP A 29 6.71 4.32 -8.21
C TRP A 29 6.15 2.93 -8.54
N ARG A 30 6.85 1.88 -8.13
CA ARG A 30 6.37 0.50 -8.30
C ARG A 30 5.77 0.03 -7.00
N LEU A 31 4.59 -0.58 -7.05
CA LEU A 31 3.91 -1.09 -5.87
C LEU A 31 4.00 -2.61 -5.82
N GLN A 32 4.14 -3.12 -4.62
CA GLN A 32 3.90 -4.53 -4.31
C GLN A 32 3.04 -4.63 -3.07
N THR A 33 2.29 -5.72 -2.95
CA THR A 33 1.63 -6.10 -1.71
C THR A 33 2.37 -7.28 -1.10
N VAL A 34 2.48 -7.32 0.24
CA VAL A 34 3.11 -8.42 0.96
C VAL A 34 2.19 -8.88 2.07
N CYS A 35 1.90 -10.19 2.12
CA CYS A 35 1.11 -10.76 3.21
C CYS A 35 1.98 -11.03 4.44
N ALA A 36 1.56 -10.56 5.61
CA ALA A 36 2.27 -10.82 6.87
C ALA A 36 2.19 -12.30 7.30
N ASN A 37 1.10 -13.01 6.94
CA ASN A 37 0.89 -14.39 7.34
C ASN A 37 1.61 -15.40 6.42
N CYS A 38 1.32 -15.37 5.12
CA CYS A 38 1.85 -16.36 4.16
C CYS A 38 3.03 -15.84 3.32
N SER A 39 3.57 -14.65 3.61
CA SER A 39 4.69 -14.02 2.89
C SER A 39 4.50 -13.83 1.38
N THR A 40 3.28 -14.00 0.86
CA THR A 40 2.99 -13.88 -0.56
C THR A 40 3.19 -12.43 -1.02
N ARG A 41 3.92 -12.26 -2.12
CA ARG A 41 4.22 -10.96 -2.72
C ARG A 41 3.57 -10.85 -4.09
N LEU A 42 2.84 -9.76 -4.33
CA LEU A 42 2.22 -9.50 -5.63
C LEU A 42 2.58 -8.10 -6.10
N TRP A 43 3.03 -8.01 -7.34
CA TRP A 43 3.24 -6.72 -8.00
C TRP A 43 1.90 -6.09 -8.33
N VAL A 44 1.80 -4.79 -8.04
CA VAL A 44 0.59 -4.01 -8.32
C VAL A 44 0.97 -2.83 -9.20
N SER A 45 0.23 -2.67 -10.29
CA SER A 45 0.36 -1.53 -11.19
C SER A 45 -0.39 -0.34 -10.60
N ALA A 46 0.33 0.75 -10.29
CA ALA A 46 -0.29 2.00 -9.84
C ALA A 46 -1.28 2.56 -10.89
N ARG A 47 -1.03 2.31 -12.19
CA ARG A 47 -1.97 2.67 -13.27
C ARG A 47 -3.26 1.89 -13.17
N THR A 48 -3.16 0.58 -12.94
CA THR A 48 -4.35 -0.27 -12.77
C THR A 48 -5.14 0.16 -11.54
N MET A 49 -4.47 0.46 -10.42
CA MET A 49 -5.13 0.98 -9.22
C MET A 49 -5.83 2.33 -9.49
N ALA A 50 -5.18 3.26 -10.20
CA ALA A 50 -5.80 4.54 -10.53
C ALA A 50 -7.05 4.38 -11.40
N LEU A 51 -7.08 3.36 -12.28
CA LEU A 51 -8.24 3.05 -13.12
C LEU A 51 -9.36 2.35 -12.33
N THR A 52 -9.03 1.43 -11.42
CA THR A 52 -10.04 0.63 -10.70
C THR A 52 -10.55 1.29 -9.42
N MET A 53 -9.70 2.03 -8.71
CA MET A 53 -10.00 2.63 -7.41
C MET A 53 -10.15 4.16 -7.48
N GLY A 54 -9.79 4.75 -8.61
CA GLY A 54 -9.74 6.19 -8.82
C GLY A 54 -8.34 6.77 -8.59
N PRO A 55 -8.02 7.90 -9.26
CA PRO A 55 -6.69 8.50 -9.23
C PRO A 55 -6.29 9.08 -7.86
N THR A 56 -7.27 9.45 -7.04
CA THR A 56 -7.07 10.03 -5.71
C THR A 56 -6.97 8.99 -4.59
N PHE A 57 -7.11 7.70 -4.91
CA PHE A 57 -6.95 6.64 -3.92
C PHE A 57 -5.54 6.67 -3.32
N SER A 58 -5.46 6.52 -1.99
CA SER A 58 -4.20 6.55 -1.25
C SER A 58 -3.91 5.16 -0.66
N PRO A 59 -2.84 4.47 -1.09
CA PRO A 59 -2.47 3.16 -0.54
C PRO A 59 -1.72 3.27 0.81
N TRP A 60 -1.47 4.49 1.28
CA TRP A 60 -0.82 4.76 2.56
C TRP A 60 -1.72 4.39 3.72
N GLY A 61 -1.19 3.63 4.68
CA GLY A 61 -1.95 3.14 5.84
C GLY A 61 -3.00 2.08 5.49
N THR A 62 -3.12 1.65 4.22
CA THR A 62 -4.10 0.66 3.81
C THR A 62 -3.56 -0.75 3.93
N ALA A 63 -4.42 -1.64 4.40
CA ALA A 63 -4.20 -3.07 4.37
C ALA A 63 -5.37 -3.78 3.68
N VAL A 64 -5.07 -4.89 2.99
CA VAL A 64 -6.06 -5.64 2.20
C VAL A 64 -6.04 -7.12 2.56
N ALA A 65 -7.16 -7.81 2.48
CA ALA A 65 -7.21 -9.25 2.74
C ALA A 65 -6.28 -10.04 1.80
N CYS A 66 -5.72 -11.16 2.27
CA CYS A 66 -4.95 -12.07 1.45
C CYS A 66 -5.88 -12.96 0.62
N ASN A 67 -5.72 -12.94 -0.71
CA ASN A 67 -6.53 -13.77 -1.61
C ASN A 67 -5.83 -15.09 -1.97
N ARG A 68 -4.79 -15.48 -1.22
CA ARG A 68 -4.11 -16.76 -1.43
C ARG A 68 -4.97 -17.88 -0.84
N VAL A 69 -5.23 -18.91 -1.63
CA VAL A 69 -5.93 -20.13 -1.17
C VAL A 69 -5.19 -20.71 0.04
N GLY A 70 -5.92 -20.90 1.15
CA GLY A 70 -5.39 -21.39 2.43
C GLY A 70 -4.76 -20.32 3.33
N CYS A 71 -5.01 -19.03 3.06
CA CYS A 71 -4.51 -17.92 3.88
C CYS A 71 -5.68 -17.05 4.36
N ASP A 72 -6.54 -17.63 5.20
CA ASP A 72 -7.85 -17.07 5.54
C ASP A 72 -7.79 -15.84 6.47
N THR A 73 -6.73 -15.74 7.29
CA THR A 73 -6.52 -14.63 8.24
C THR A 73 -5.42 -13.66 7.80
N GLY A 74 -4.87 -13.87 6.59
CA GLY A 74 -3.75 -13.08 6.12
C GLY A 74 -4.16 -11.67 5.73
N VAL A 75 -3.39 -10.69 6.17
CA VAL A 75 -3.50 -9.30 5.71
C VAL A 75 -2.27 -8.96 4.87
N ARG A 76 -2.49 -8.24 3.78
CA ARG A 76 -1.48 -7.72 2.86
C ARG A 76 -1.31 -6.23 3.06
N THR A 77 -0.07 -5.78 3.12
CA THR A 77 0.30 -4.37 3.22
C THR A 77 0.94 -3.94 1.91
N PHE A 78 0.79 -2.66 1.55
CA PHE A 78 1.47 -2.11 0.39
C PHE A 78 2.90 -1.71 0.72
N ARG A 79 3.80 -1.94 -0.24
CA ARG A 79 5.16 -1.42 -0.26
C ARG A 79 5.39 -0.71 -1.58
N ALA A 80 6.08 0.43 -1.55
CA ALA A 80 6.46 1.15 -2.76
C ALA A 80 7.97 1.11 -2.96
N GLN A 81 8.42 0.85 -4.18
CA GLN A 81 9.77 1.13 -4.62
C GLN A 81 9.82 2.52 -5.21
N ILE A 82 10.59 3.38 -4.56
CA ILE A 82 10.87 4.73 -5.01
C ILE A 82 12.05 4.63 -5.99
N PRO A 83 11.90 5.06 -7.25
CA PRO A 83 12.95 4.92 -8.26
C PRO A 83 14.30 5.51 -7.83
N GLU A 84 14.26 6.64 -7.11
CA GLU A 84 15.46 7.36 -6.66
C GLU A 84 16.18 6.69 -5.48
N LEU A 85 15.49 5.88 -4.68
CA LEU A 85 16.05 5.16 -3.53
C LEU A 85 16.52 3.74 -3.88
N GLY A 86 16.01 3.15 -4.97
CA GLY A 86 16.29 1.76 -5.36
C GLY A 86 15.72 0.67 -4.44
N ARG A 87 15.23 1.02 -3.25
CA ARG A 87 14.66 0.11 -2.25
C ARG A 87 13.16 0.30 -2.03
N PHE A 88 12.54 -0.68 -1.37
CA PHE A 88 11.14 -0.63 -0.97
C PHE A 88 10.96 0.03 0.39
N ILE A 89 9.91 0.83 0.51
CA ILE A 89 9.37 1.33 1.78
C ILE A 89 7.99 0.74 2.04
N ASP A 90 7.69 0.45 3.30
CA ASP A 90 6.38 -0.02 3.74
C ASP A 90 5.42 1.17 3.87
N LEU A 91 4.27 1.11 3.20
CA LEU A 91 3.32 2.24 3.18
C LEU A 91 2.39 2.29 4.40
N LEU A 92 2.40 1.25 5.23
CA LEU A 92 1.54 1.15 6.42
C LEU A 92 1.99 2.09 7.56
N GLY A 93 3.25 2.51 7.55
CA GLY A 93 3.83 3.34 8.62
C GLY A 93 3.99 2.60 9.96
N PRO A 94 4.67 3.22 10.94
CA PRO A 94 4.90 2.62 12.27
C PRO A 94 3.62 2.50 13.13
N ARG A 95 2.52 3.16 12.74
CA ARG A 95 1.21 3.08 13.42
C ARG A 95 0.30 1.97 12.85
N GLY A 96 0.80 1.19 11.91
CA GLY A 96 0.00 0.31 11.09
C GLY A 96 -0.41 -0.99 11.78
N TYR A 97 -1.53 -0.98 12.51
CA TYR A 97 -2.45 -2.13 12.72
C TYR A 97 -3.86 -1.72 13.20
N ALA A 98 -4.12 -0.42 13.44
CA ALA A 98 -5.41 0.04 13.94
C ALA A 98 -6.29 0.55 12.78
N GLU A 99 -7.32 -0.23 12.46
CA GLU A 99 -8.70 0.20 12.13
C GLU A 99 -9.31 -0.05 10.74
N GLU A 100 -8.59 -0.17 9.62
CA GLU A 100 -9.28 -0.44 8.33
C GLU A 100 -8.56 -1.49 7.47
N VAL A 101 -8.95 -2.76 7.64
CA VAL A 101 -8.73 -3.79 6.63
C VAL A 101 -9.77 -3.56 5.55
N VAL A 102 -9.38 -2.97 4.43
CA VAL A 102 -10.29 -2.84 3.29
C VAL A 102 -10.17 -4.13 2.49
N ALA A 103 -11.17 -5.02 2.61
CA ALA A 103 -11.23 -6.24 1.83
C ALA A 103 -11.56 -5.87 0.38
N PHE A 104 -10.56 -6.03 -0.51
CA PHE A 104 -10.74 -5.81 -1.94
C PHE A 104 -10.94 -7.13 -2.65
N ASN A 105 -12.16 -7.34 -3.14
CA ASN A 105 -12.44 -8.38 -4.11
C ASN A 105 -12.06 -7.91 -5.52
N VAL A 106 -11.54 -8.85 -6.33
CA VAL A 106 -11.06 -8.63 -7.71
C VAL A 106 -12.16 -8.09 -8.64
N SER A 107 -13.42 -8.10 -8.19
CA SER A 107 -14.62 -7.58 -8.86
C SER A 107 -14.88 -6.06 -8.69
N GLY A 108 -13.98 -5.30 -8.04
CA GLY A 108 -14.09 -3.83 -7.97
C GLY A 108 -15.04 -3.30 -6.89
N SER A 109 -15.62 -4.17 -6.05
CA SER A 109 -16.41 -3.76 -4.89
C SER A 109 -15.52 -3.58 -3.66
N VAL A 110 -15.55 -2.38 -3.08
CA VAL A 110 -14.99 -2.10 -1.75
C VAL A 110 -15.88 -2.82 -0.72
N VAL A 111 -15.37 -3.83 -0.04
CA VAL A 111 -16.05 -4.40 1.13
C VAL A 111 -15.32 -3.88 2.36
N THR A 112 -15.90 -2.86 3.01
CA THR A 112 -15.47 -2.43 4.35
C THR A 112 -15.98 -3.46 5.36
N GLU A 113 -15.15 -4.46 5.68
CA GLU A 113 -15.43 -5.34 6.82
C GLU A 113 -14.93 -4.67 8.09
N LYS A 114 -15.87 -4.17 8.89
CA LYS A 114 -15.60 -3.62 10.22
C LYS A 114 -14.97 -4.73 11.08
N PRO A 115 -13.75 -4.55 11.64
CA PRO A 115 -13.14 -5.57 12.49
C PRO A 115 -14.03 -5.79 13.72
N ARG A 116 -14.50 -7.02 13.90
CA ARG A 116 -15.16 -7.43 15.15
C ARG A 116 -14.15 -7.28 16.28
N SER A 117 -14.42 -6.37 17.21
CA SER A 117 -13.66 -6.23 18.45
C SER A 117 -13.72 -7.56 19.21
N LEU A 118 -12.58 -8.22 19.37
CA LEU A 118 -12.43 -9.27 20.37
C LEU A 118 -12.43 -8.58 21.75
N ARG A 119 -13.58 -8.62 22.43
CA ARG A 119 -13.70 -8.40 23.87
C ARG A 119 -14.08 -9.71 24.52
#